data_AF-A0A7J4B3J7-F1
#
_entry.id   AF-A0A7J4B3J7-F1
#
_cell.length_a   1.000
_cell.length_b   1.000
_cell.length_c   1.000
_cell.angle_alpha   90.00
_cell.angle_beta   90.00
_cell.angle_gamma   90.00
#
_symmetry.space_group_name_H-M   'P 1'
#
loop_
_entity.id
_entity.type
_entity.pdbx_description
1 polymer ?
#
loop_
_entity_poly.entity_id
_entity_poly.type
_entity_poly.pdbx_seq_one_letter_code
_entity_poly.pdbx_strand_id
1 'polypeptide(L)'
;MFDPVTITIFISVFAGVYGLLFRYVVYELGGMKAVMEKNKQMQEEMKGVQKKYLDAAKAHRDHELKEYEARMNGMAMDMLKMQLKPMLFTLPLLFVTAFISGMLMMYFSNYVITTPVSLPIPFNHGELINWRTSFGPVAWFWISFMFVSLVAQMKLGGNKNAKAKG
;
A
#
# COMPACT_ATOMS: atom_id res chain seq x y z
N MET A 1 -10.98 33.89 -7.68
CA MET A 1 -11.32 32.50 -7.28
C MET A 1 -11.01 31.60 -8.46
N PHE A 2 -10.26 30.51 -8.26
CA PHE A 2 -10.00 29.54 -9.32
C PHE A 2 -11.29 28.78 -9.65
N ASP A 3 -11.49 28.46 -10.93
CA ASP A 3 -12.61 27.63 -11.38
C ASP A 3 -12.50 26.21 -10.79
N PRO A 4 -13.62 25.53 -10.43
CA PRO A 4 -13.61 24.19 -9.87
C PRO A 4 -12.81 23.18 -10.70
N VAL A 5 -12.84 23.26 -12.04
CA VAL A 5 -12.08 22.38 -12.92
C VAL A 5 -10.57 22.61 -12.76
N THR A 6 -10.15 23.86 -12.61
CA THR A 6 -8.74 24.21 -12.38
C THR A 6 -8.26 23.63 -11.04
N ILE A 7 -9.10 23.70 -10.00
CA ILE A 7 -8.80 23.12 -8.68
C ILE A 7 -8.71 21.58 -8.78
N THR A 8 -9.63 20.94 -9.50
CA THR A 8 -9.60 19.49 -9.75
C THR A 8 -8.27 19.06 -10.38
N ILE A 9 -7.87 19.72 -11.48
CA ILE A 9 -6.63 19.42 -12.19
C ILE A 9 -5.43 19.63 -11.28
N PHE A 10 -5.40 20.75 -10.54
CA PHE A 10 -4.31 21.06 -9.63
C PHE A 10 -4.15 20.00 -8.53
N ILE A 11 -5.24 19.62 -7.86
CA ILE A 11 -5.23 18.58 -6.83
C ILE A 11 -4.75 17.24 -7.41
N SER A 12 -5.23 16.87 -8.60
CA SER A 12 -4.85 15.60 -9.24
C SER A 12 -3.39 15.58 -9.68
N VAL A 13 -2.86 16.67 -10.25
CA VAL A 13 -1.44 16.79 -10.61
C VAL A 13 -0.56 16.75 -9.36
N PHE A 14 -0.92 17.49 -8.33
CA PHE A 14 -0.18 17.51 -7.06
C PHE A 14 -0.18 16.12 -6.41
N ALA A 15 -1.34 15.43 -6.39
CA ALA A 15 -1.45 14.05 -5.92
C ALA A 15 -0.55 13.10 -6.71
N GLY A 16 -0.44 13.29 -8.02
CA GLY A 16 0.43 12.49 -8.87
C GLY A 16 1.92 12.70 -8.57
N VAL A 17 2.36 13.95 -8.46
CA VAL A 17 3.75 14.29 -8.08
C VAL A 17 4.06 13.75 -6.70
N TYR A 18 3.18 13.96 -5.73
CA TYR A 18 3.32 13.41 -4.38
C TYR A 18 3.40 11.89 -4.38
N GLY A 19 2.56 11.19 -5.17
CA GLY A 19 2.60 9.73 -5.31
C GLY A 19 3.92 9.20 -5.86
N LEU A 20 4.49 9.87 -6.86
CA LEU A 20 5.80 9.50 -7.40
C LEU A 20 6.92 9.72 -6.38
N LEU A 21 6.93 10.87 -5.70
CA LEU A 21 7.90 11.19 -4.65
C LEU A 21 7.79 10.23 -3.47
N PHE A 22 6.57 9.98 -2.97
CA PHE A 22 6.29 9.03 -1.91
C PHE A 22 6.86 7.66 -2.28
N ARG A 23 6.58 7.19 -3.49
CA ARG A 23 7.09 5.91 -3.95
C ARG A 23 8.60 5.88 -4.01
N TYR A 24 9.24 6.92 -4.56
CA TYR A 24 10.70 7.01 -4.62
C TYR A 24 11.32 6.96 -3.22
N VAL A 25 10.82 7.78 -2.30
CA VAL A 25 11.32 7.84 -0.92
C VAL A 25 11.13 6.50 -0.21
N VAL A 26 9.96 5.86 -0.32
CA VAL A 26 9.69 4.61 0.38
C VAL A 26 10.40 3.41 -0.26
N TYR A 27 10.41 3.30 -1.60
CA TYR A 27 10.98 2.15 -2.30
C TYR A 27 12.50 2.19 -2.44
N GLU A 28 13.07 3.34 -2.83
CA GLU A 28 14.51 3.48 -3.06
C GLU A 28 15.24 3.82 -1.74
N LEU A 29 14.79 4.83 -0.99
CA LEU A 29 15.48 5.29 0.22
C LEU A 29 15.08 4.51 1.48
N GLY A 30 13.81 4.10 1.60
CA GLY A 30 13.27 3.42 2.76
C GLY A 30 13.62 1.93 2.88
N GLY A 31 14.44 1.40 1.97
CA GLY A 31 14.88 0.01 2.00
C GLY A 31 13.78 -1.03 1.73
N MET A 32 12.60 -0.59 1.27
CA MET A 32 11.45 -1.48 1.01
C MET A 32 11.77 -2.53 -0.06
N LYS A 33 12.67 -2.22 -1.01
CA LYS A 33 13.15 -3.19 -2.01
C LYS A 33 13.85 -4.39 -1.37
N ALA A 34 14.78 -4.15 -0.44
CA ALA A 34 15.51 -5.21 0.25
C ALA A 34 14.59 -6.03 1.17
N VAL A 35 13.64 -5.38 1.83
CA VAL A 35 12.61 -6.06 2.64
C VAL A 35 11.72 -6.95 1.77
N MET A 36 11.31 -6.46 0.60
CA MET A 36 10.45 -7.21 -0.33
C MET A 36 11.17 -8.45 -0.88
N GLU A 37 12.46 -8.33 -1.18
CA GLU A 37 13.29 -9.44 -1.66
C GLU A 37 13.51 -10.50 -0.58
N LYS A 38 13.86 -10.10 0.65
CA LYS A 38 13.96 -11.02 1.79
C LYS A 38 12.64 -11.68 2.15
N ASN A 39 11.53 -10.94 2.11
CA ASN A 39 10.20 -11.52 2.33
C ASN A 39 9.85 -12.56 1.28
N LYS A 40 10.24 -12.38 0.02
CA LYS A 40 10.01 -13.38 -1.03
C LYS A 40 10.77 -14.67 -0.74
N GLN A 41 12.05 -14.56 -0.35
CA GLN A 41 12.86 -15.71 0.03
C GLN A 41 12.25 -16.45 1.25
N MET A 42 11.86 -15.72 2.29
CA MET A 42 11.18 -16.32 3.46
C MET A 42 9.85 -16.97 3.12
N GLN A 43 9.06 -16.42 2.19
CA GLN A 43 7.81 -17.06 1.74
C GLN A 43 8.07 -18.38 1.00
N GLU A 44 9.13 -18.44 0.18
CA GLU A 44 9.53 -19.66 -0.51
C GLU A 44 10.01 -20.72 0.50
N GLU A 45 10.82 -20.33 1.48
CA GLU A 45 11.25 -21.21 2.58
C GLU A 45 10.07 -21.70 3.43
N MET A 46 9.13 -20.80 3.77
CA MET A 46 7.96 -21.14 4.57
C MET A 46 7.04 -22.14 3.87
N LYS A 47 6.91 -22.06 2.54
CA LYS A 47 6.22 -23.10 1.73
C LYS A 47 6.92 -24.45 1.83
N GLY A 48 8.26 -24.46 1.81
CA GLY A 48 9.05 -25.66 2.00
C GLY A 48 8.85 -26.29 3.38
N VAL A 49 8.85 -25.47 4.43
CA VAL A 49 8.60 -25.92 5.82
C VAL A 49 7.16 -26.39 5.99
N GLN A 50 6.15 -25.70 5.43
CA GLN A 50 4.75 -26.15 5.46
C GLN A 50 4.56 -27.51 4.80
N LYS A 51 5.26 -27.77 3.69
CA LYS A 51 5.20 -29.09 3.04
C LYS A 51 5.76 -30.19 3.96
N LYS A 52 6.90 -29.93 4.62
CA LYS A 52 7.49 -30.86 5.60
C LYS A 52 6.60 -31.06 6.83
N TYR A 53 5.95 -29.99 7.30
CA TYR A 53 4.95 -30.06 8.38
C TYR A 53 3.78 -30.98 7.99
N LEU A 54 3.23 -30.84 6.79
CA LEU A 54 2.14 -31.69 6.30
C LEU A 54 2.58 -33.17 6.14
N ASP A 55 3.81 -33.40 5.69
CA ASP A 55 4.35 -34.76 5.57
C ASP A 55 4.61 -35.40 6.96
N ALA A 56 5.07 -34.61 7.95
CA ALA A 56 5.21 -35.04 9.34
C ALA A 56 3.86 -35.28 10.02
N ALA A 57 2.85 -34.45 9.72
CA ALA A 57 1.47 -34.60 10.19
C ALA A 57 0.85 -35.92 9.72
N LYS A 58 1.00 -36.23 8.44
CA LYS A 58 0.53 -37.49 7.84
C LYS A 58 1.24 -38.72 8.41
N ALA A 59 2.50 -38.56 8.80
CA ALA A 59 3.31 -39.63 9.37
C ALA A 59 3.19 -39.75 10.90
N HIS A 60 2.32 -38.97 11.56
CA HIS A 60 2.15 -38.94 13.02
C HIS A 60 3.47 -38.78 13.80
N ARG A 61 4.39 -37.96 13.28
CA ARG A 61 5.68 -37.66 13.92
C ARG A 61 5.56 -36.42 14.79
N ASP A 62 4.98 -36.60 15.97
CA ASP A 62 4.61 -35.51 16.90
C ASP A 62 5.79 -34.64 17.36
N HIS A 63 7.00 -35.20 17.43
CA HIS A 63 8.21 -34.43 17.76
C HIS A 63 8.62 -33.48 16.62
N GLU A 64 8.58 -33.95 15.37
CA GLU A 64 8.93 -33.16 14.19
C GLU A 64 7.88 -32.06 13.93
N LEU A 65 6.61 -32.33 14.23
CA LEU A 65 5.52 -31.34 14.12
C LEU A 65 5.77 -30.09 14.96
N LYS A 66 6.13 -30.27 16.24
CA LYS A 66 6.43 -29.14 17.14
C LYS A 66 7.64 -28.34 16.69
N GLU A 67 8.65 -29.01 16.13
CA GLU A 67 9.85 -28.35 15.61
C GLU A 67 9.53 -27.51 14.36
N TYR A 68 8.75 -28.05 13.42
CA TYR A 68 8.32 -27.31 12.24
C TYR A 68 7.36 -26.16 12.57
N GLU A 69 6.47 -26.33 13.55
CA GLU A 69 5.58 -25.27 14.03
C GLU A 69 6.34 -24.13 14.69
N ALA A 70 7.31 -24.45 15.57
CA ALA A 70 8.19 -23.45 16.16
C ALA A 70 9.00 -22.69 15.10
N ARG A 71 9.48 -23.40 14.07
CA ARG A 71 10.20 -22.81 12.94
C ARG A 71 9.32 -21.90 12.08
N MET A 72 8.08 -22.31 11.82
CA MET A 72 7.09 -21.48 11.12
C MET A 72 6.74 -20.22 11.91
N ASN A 73 6.53 -20.33 13.22
CA ASN A 73 6.28 -19.18 14.09
C ASN A 73 7.48 -18.23 14.15
N GLY A 74 8.71 -18.76 14.19
CA GLY A 74 9.94 -17.97 14.10
C GLY A 74 10.02 -17.19 12.79
N MET A 75 9.79 -17.86 11.66
CA MET A 75 9.76 -17.23 10.34
C MET A 75 8.66 -16.16 10.23
N ALA A 76 7.45 -16.43 10.75
CA ALA A 76 6.36 -15.46 10.75
C ALA A 76 6.72 -14.21 11.58
N MET A 77 7.33 -14.39 12.75
CA MET A 77 7.78 -13.30 13.61
C MET A 77 8.87 -12.46 12.93
N ASP A 78 9.81 -13.10 12.24
CA ASP A 78 10.85 -12.40 11.51
C ASP A 78 10.30 -11.64 10.29
N MET A 79 9.30 -12.19 9.59
CA MET A 79 8.57 -11.46 8.54
C MET A 79 7.84 -10.24 9.11
N LEU A 80 7.22 -10.35 10.29
CA LEU A 80 6.58 -9.23 10.97
C LEU A 80 7.60 -8.15 11.34
N LYS A 81 8.73 -8.51 11.94
CA LYS A 81 9.82 -7.57 12.25
C LYS A 81 10.35 -6.87 10.99
N MET A 82 10.48 -7.61 9.89
CA MET A 82 10.90 -7.05 8.60
C MET A 82 9.87 -6.09 8.02
N GLN A 83 8.56 -6.27 8.29
CA GLN A 83 7.50 -5.35 7.89
C GLN A 83 7.36 -4.13 8.81
N LEU A 84 7.71 -4.24 10.09
CA LEU A 84 7.69 -3.11 11.04
C LEU A 84 8.72 -2.04 10.69
N LYS A 85 9.90 -2.44 10.20
CA LYS A 85 10.96 -1.50 9.82
C LYS A 85 10.54 -0.48 8.75
N PRO A 86 9.95 -0.89 7.60
CA PRO A 86 9.41 0.06 6.64
C PRO A 86 8.17 0.79 7.17
N MET A 87 7.38 0.20 8.06
CA MET A 87 6.25 0.90 8.69
C MET A 87 6.71 2.11 9.53
N LEU A 88 7.79 1.96 10.31
CA LEU A 88 8.43 3.07 11.03
C LEU A 88 8.99 4.14 10.09
N PHE A 89 9.48 3.74 8.91
CA PHE A 89 9.90 4.70 7.88
C PHE A 89 8.72 5.43 7.23
N THR A 90 7.54 4.81 7.18
CA THR A 90 6.30 5.46 6.70
C THR A 90 5.63 6.35 7.74
N LEU A 91 6.04 6.30 9.01
CA LEU A 91 5.45 7.09 10.09
C LEU A 91 5.56 8.61 9.88
N PRO A 92 6.73 9.16 9.48
CA PRO A 92 6.83 10.56 9.05
C PRO A 92 5.87 10.92 7.91
N LEU A 93 5.55 9.97 7.03
CA LEU A 93 4.62 10.20 5.93
C LEU A 93 3.17 10.37 6.41
N LEU A 94 2.80 9.83 7.58
CA LEU A 94 1.50 10.09 8.21
C LEU A 94 1.37 11.57 8.62
N PHE A 95 2.45 12.18 9.10
CA PHE A 95 2.45 13.61 9.42
C PHE A 95 2.35 14.48 8.17
N VAL A 96 3.12 14.15 7.13
CA VAL A 96 3.03 14.84 5.82
C VAL A 96 1.63 14.70 5.25
N THR A 97 1.03 13.52 5.39
CA THR A 97 -0.34 13.22 4.99
C THR A 97 -1.36 14.09 5.73
N ALA A 98 -1.27 14.17 7.06
CA ALA A 98 -2.16 15.00 7.86
C ALA A 98 -1.99 16.49 7.51
N PHE A 99 -0.75 16.92 7.28
CA PHE A 99 -0.43 18.27 6.85
C PHE A 99 -1.06 18.62 5.48
N ILE A 100 -0.90 17.76 4.48
CA ILE A 100 -1.53 17.93 3.16
C ILE A 100 -3.05 18.01 3.30
N SER A 101 -3.65 17.13 4.10
CA SER A 101 -5.09 17.13 4.33
C SER A 101 -5.57 18.43 4.97
N GLY A 102 -4.83 18.95 5.95
CA GLY A 102 -5.12 20.25 6.59
C GLY A 102 -5.00 21.43 5.62
N MET A 103 -3.95 21.45 4.79
CA MET A 103 -3.77 22.49 3.76
C MET A 103 -4.88 22.43 2.71
N LEU A 104 -5.26 21.25 2.24
CA LEU A 104 -6.36 21.08 1.29
C LEU A 104 -7.70 21.57 1.85
N MET A 105 -7.99 21.28 3.12
CA MET A 105 -9.20 21.81 3.77
C MET A 105 -9.13 23.33 3.94
N MET A 106 -7.96 23.89 4.27
CA MET A 106 -7.80 25.34 4.48
C MET A 106 -7.97 26.14 3.19
N TYR A 107 -7.33 25.70 2.09
CA TYR A 107 -7.33 26.45 0.83
C TYR A 107 -8.49 26.10 -0.10
N PHE A 108 -9.09 24.92 0.03
CA PHE A 108 -10.14 24.41 -0.86
C PHE A 108 -11.37 23.90 -0.11
N SER A 109 -11.69 24.47 1.06
CA SER A 109 -12.85 24.06 1.89
C SER A 109 -14.17 23.94 1.12
N ASN A 110 -14.40 24.84 0.17
CA ASN A 110 -15.63 24.90 -0.63
C ASN A 110 -15.61 24.02 -1.89
N TYR A 111 -14.51 23.31 -2.16
CA TYR A 111 -14.39 22.45 -3.33
C TYR A 111 -15.19 21.15 -3.13
N VAL A 112 -16.04 20.84 -4.09
CA VAL A 112 -16.72 19.55 -4.19
C VAL A 112 -16.71 19.11 -5.64
N ILE A 113 -16.31 17.86 -5.87
CA ILE A 113 -16.42 17.21 -7.18
C ILE A 113 -17.47 16.11 -7.13
N THR A 114 -18.31 16.06 -8.15
CA THR A 114 -19.28 14.98 -8.33
C THR A 114 -18.82 14.08 -9.47
N THR A 115 -18.64 12.80 -9.18
CA THR A 115 -18.27 11.79 -10.17
C THR A 115 -19.52 11.22 -10.85
N PRO A 116 -19.42 10.78 -12.12
CA PRO A 116 -20.55 10.17 -12.83
C PRO A 116 -20.89 8.76 -12.34
N VAL A 117 -20.02 8.16 -11.51
CA VAL A 117 -20.18 6.82 -10.93
C VAL A 117 -19.89 6.91 -9.44
N SER A 118 -20.70 6.23 -8.62
CA SER A 118 -20.47 6.13 -7.18
C SER A 118 -19.19 5.34 -6.90
N LEU A 119 -18.30 5.89 -6.07
CA LEU A 119 -17.10 5.18 -5.61
C LEU A 119 -17.30 4.67 -4.18
N PRO A 120 -16.82 3.46 -3.87
CA PRO A 120 -16.85 2.93 -2.51
C PRO A 120 -15.76 3.62 -1.68
N ILE A 121 -16.14 4.30 -0.60
CA ILE A 121 -15.20 4.82 0.39
C ILE A 121 -15.21 3.88 1.61
N PRO A 122 -14.09 3.22 1.92
CA PRO A 122 -13.99 2.43 3.14
C PRO A 122 -13.85 3.35 4.37
N PHE A 123 -14.46 2.96 5.48
CA PHE A 123 -14.37 3.62 6.81
C PHE A 123 -14.99 5.03 6.89
N ASN A 124 -16.32 5.10 6.81
CA ASN A 124 -17.04 6.35 7.05
C ASN A 124 -18.18 6.14 8.05
N HIS A 125 -18.14 6.83 9.20
CA HIS A 125 -19.24 7.00 10.16
C HIS A 125 -20.04 5.71 10.48
N GLY A 126 -19.34 4.61 10.81
CA GLY A 126 -19.96 3.36 11.29
C GLY A 126 -20.29 2.32 10.22
N GLU A 127 -20.21 2.67 8.93
CA GLU A 127 -20.35 1.70 7.83
C GLU A 127 -18.97 1.33 7.25
N LEU A 128 -18.78 0.03 6.99
CA LEU A 128 -17.53 -0.49 6.42
C LEU A 128 -17.28 0.02 5.01
N ILE A 129 -18.34 0.18 4.20
CA ILE A 129 -18.27 0.66 2.82
C ILE A 129 -19.46 1.60 2.58
N ASN A 130 -19.17 2.85 2.20
CA ASN A 130 -20.20 3.82 1.85
C ASN A 130 -20.00 4.27 0.39
N TRP A 131 -21.02 4.10 -0.43
CA TRP A 131 -21.02 4.48 -1.84
C TRP A 131 -21.39 5.95 -1.99
N ARG A 132 -20.49 6.77 -2.55
CA ARG A 132 -20.73 8.21 -2.72
C ARG A 132 -20.34 8.70 -4.11
N THR A 133 -21.00 9.76 -4.55
CA THR A 133 -20.73 10.44 -5.82
C THR A 133 -20.05 11.79 -5.62
N SER A 134 -20.17 12.41 -4.44
CA SER A 134 -19.57 13.72 -4.14
C SER A 134 -18.37 13.61 -3.20
N PHE A 135 -17.28 14.29 -3.55
CA PHE A 135 -16.02 14.25 -2.82
C PHE A 135 -15.48 15.65 -2.56
N GLY A 136 -15.05 15.90 -1.32
CA GLY A 136 -14.30 17.11 -0.97
C GLY A 136 -12.84 17.06 -1.43
N PRO A 137 -12.04 18.11 -1.15
CA PRO A 137 -10.68 18.24 -1.68
C PRO A 137 -9.75 17.12 -1.19
N VAL A 138 -9.87 16.72 0.08
CA VAL A 138 -9.07 15.65 0.68
C VAL A 138 -9.40 14.29 0.06
N ALA A 139 -10.69 13.97 -0.03
CA ALA A 139 -11.12 12.70 -0.62
C ALA A 139 -10.69 12.59 -2.09
N TRP A 140 -10.82 13.68 -2.85
CA TRP A 140 -10.39 13.72 -4.25
C TRP A 140 -8.88 13.60 -4.43
N PHE A 141 -8.09 14.22 -3.55
CA PHE A 141 -6.63 14.06 -3.53
C PHE A 141 -6.25 12.59 -3.38
N TRP A 142 -6.85 11.87 -2.42
CA TRP A 142 -6.54 10.46 -2.19
C TRP A 142 -6.96 9.54 -3.32
N ILE A 143 -8.15 9.77 -3.88
CA ILE A 143 -8.61 9.06 -5.07
C ILE A 143 -7.61 9.24 -6.21
N SER A 144 -7.21 10.49 -6.48
CA SER A 144 -6.21 10.82 -7.51
C SER A 144 -4.87 10.15 -7.22
N PHE A 145 -4.39 10.20 -5.98
CA PHE A 145 -3.15 9.56 -5.54
C PHE A 145 -3.18 8.03 -5.77
N MET A 146 -4.28 7.36 -5.41
CA MET A 146 -4.44 5.92 -5.62
C MET A 146 -4.45 5.57 -7.10
N PHE A 147 -5.18 6.33 -7.93
CA PHE A 147 -5.20 6.11 -9.38
C PHE A 147 -3.82 6.29 -10.01
N VAL A 148 -3.09 7.36 -9.68
CA VAL A 148 -1.73 7.57 -10.21
C VAL A 148 -0.79 6.48 -9.72
N SER A 149 -0.91 6.06 -8.46
CA SER A 149 -0.10 4.97 -7.90
C SER A 149 -0.36 3.65 -8.62
N LEU A 150 -1.61 3.32 -8.93
CA LEU A 150 -1.98 2.13 -9.71
C LEU A 150 -1.40 2.19 -11.13
N VAL A 151 -1.56 3.31 -11.82
CA VAL A 151 -1.01 3.51 -13.18
C VAL A 151 0.51 3.40 -13.17
N ALA A 152 1.18 3.98 -12.19
CA ALA A 152 2.62 3.88 -12.03
C ALA A 152 3.06 2.43 -11.73
N GLN A 153 2.30 1.67 -10.94
CA GLN A 153 2.55 0.25 -10.69
C GLN A 153 2.39 -0.59 -11.97
N MET A 154 1.35 -0.36 -12.77
CA MET A 154 1.14 -1.06 -14.03
C MET A 154 2.26 -0.81 -15.03
N LYS A 155 2.68 0.45 -15.21
CA LYS A 155 3.80 0.79 -16.12
C LYS A 155 5.12 0.16 -15.68
N LEU A 156 5.42 0.15 -14.39
CA LEU A 156 6.67 -0.41 -13.86
C LEU A 156 6.65 -1.95 -13.80
N GLY A 157 5.49 -2.57 -13.53
CA GLY A 157 5.31 -4.02 -13.55
C GLY A 157 5.35 -4.58 -14.97
N GLY A 158 4.72 -3.90 -15.93
CA GLY A 158 4.81 -4.22 -17.36
C GLY A 158 6.25 -4.15 -17.90
N ASN A 159 7.03 -3.15 -17.45
CA ASN A 159 8.41 -2.99 -17.89
C ASN A 159 9.36 -4.07 -17.33
N LYS A 160 9.09 -4.61 -16.13
CA LYS A 160 9.84 -5.76 -15.58
C LYS A 160 9.55 -7.05 -16.35
N ASN A 161 8.31 -7.27 -16.77
CA ASN A 161 7.93 -8.44 -17.57
C ASN A 161 8.43 -8.36 -19.03
N ALA A 162 8.58 -7.15 -19.57
CA ALA A 162 9.16 -6.93 -20.90
C ALA A 162 10.68 -7.18 -20.93
N LYS A 163 11.43 -6.75 -19.89
CA LYS A 163 12.87 -7.01 -19.80
C LYS A 163 13.26 -8.45 -19.45
N ALA A 164 12.36 -9.24 -18.89
CA ALA A 164 12.60 -10.66 -18.59
C ALA A 164 12.38 -11.58 -19.81
N LYS A 165 11.91 -11.04 -20.93
CA LYS A 165 11.65 -11.76 -22.19
C LYS A 165 12.51 -11.27 -23.36
N GLY A 166 13.49 -10.40 -23.10
CA GLY A 166 14.44 -9.88 -24.10
C GLY A 166 15.81 -10.49 -23.92
#